data_AF-A0A9W9ZVY2-F1
#
_entry.id   AF-A0A9W9ZVY2-F1
#
_cell.length_a   1.000
_cell.length_b   1.000
_cell.length_c   1.000
_cell.angle_alpha   90.00
_cell.angle_beta   90.00
_cell.angle_gamma   90.00
#
_symmetry.space_group_name_H-M   'P 1'
#
loop_
_entity.id
_entity.type
_entity.pdbx_description
1 polymer ?
#
loop_
_entity_poly.entity_id
_entity_poly.type
_entity_poly.pdbx_seq_one_letter_code
_entity_poly.pdbx_strand_id
1 'polypeptide(L)'
;MLECEDDVRYSKTDQIVREMCNYGIDVLGVKAIEERWTGIKEGMCGASDHVLGFKNRSQLRWITGDSLKKAEERKKIKEKINATRSERRKGMLRKDYRAKDK
;
A
#
# COMPACT_ATOMS: atom_id res chain seq x y z
N MET A 1 22.46 51.22 -50.71
CA MET A 1 21.13 50.71 -50.31
C MET A 1 21.27 50.27 -48.87
N LEU A 2 20.68 51.03 -47.96
CA LEU A 2 20.56 50.67 -46.55
C LEU A 2 19.47 49.60 -46.48
N GLU A 3 19.83 48.36 -46.19
CA GLU A 3 18.84 47.36 -45.82
C GLU A 3 18.46 47.62 -44.36
N CYS A 4 17.27 48.16 -44.16
CA CYS A 4 16.63 48.25 -42.85
C CYS A 4 16.40 46.83 -42.35
N GLU A 5 17.05 46.44 -41.26
CA GLU A 5 16.70 45.23 -40.53
C GLU A 5 15.29 45.43 -39.95
N ASP A 6 14.36 44.58 -40.38
CA ASP A 6 12.96 44.61 -39.98
C ASP A 6 12.82 44.39 -38.46
N ASP A 7 12.31 45.39 -37.75
CA ASP A 7 11.82 45.30 -36.36
C ASP A 7 10.57 44.40 -36.31
N VAL A 8 10.76 43.08 -36.36
CA VAL A 8 9.68 42.11 -36.22
C VAL A 8 9.16 42.13 -34.78
N ARG A 9 8.03 42.83 -34.59
CA ARG A 9 7.32 42.94 -33.30
C ARG A 9 6.72 41.59 -32.94
N TYR A 10 7.48 40.77 -32.22
CA TYR A 10 7.01 39.50 -31.67
C TYR A 10 5.77 39.70 -30.77
N SER A 11 4.83 38.76 -30.84
CA SER A 11 3.65 38.78 -29.98
C SER A 11 4.07 38.65 -28.50
N LYS A 12 3.25 39.16 -27.58
CA LYS A 12 3.55 39.07 -26.15
C LYS A 12 3.66 37.61 -25.68
N THR A 13 2.95 36.69 -26.34
CA THR A 13 3.08 35.25 -26.15
C THR A 13 4.44 34.71 -26.60
N ASP A 14 4.97 35.18 -27.73
CA ASP A 14 6.30 34.75 -28.21
C ASP A 14 7.43 35.24 -27.30
N GLN A 15 7.31 36.45 -26.76
CA GLN A 15 8.25 36.99 -25.77
C GLN A 15 8.25 36.15 -24.49
N ILE A 16 7.06 35.76 -24.00
CA ILE A 16 6.93 34.91 -22.81
C ILE A 16 7.56 33.54 -23.05
N VAL A 17 7.32 32.92 -24.21
CA VAL A 17 7.90 31.60 -24.54
C VAL A 17 9.42 31.68 -24.66
N ARG A 18 9.96 32.74 -25.28
CA ARG A 18 11.41 32.96 -25.35
C ARG A 18 12.05 33.13 -23.97
N GLU A 19 11.43 33.94 -23.10
CA GLU A 19 11.90 34.14 -21.73
C GLU A 19 11.83 32.84 -20.92
N MET A 20 10.75 32.07 -21.05
CA MET A 20 10.62 30.75 -20.42
C MET A 20 11.76 29.80 -20.80
N CYS A 21 12.11 29.74 -22.10
CA CYS A 21 13.26 28.97 -22.58
C CYS A 21 14.61 29.56 -22.13
N ASN A 22 14.73 30.88 -22.04
CA ASN A 22 15.96 31.58 -21.62
C ASN A 22 16.30 31.30 -20.14
N TYR A 23 15.30 31.16 -19.28
CA TYR A 23 15.49 30.74 -17.88
C TYR A 23 15.59 29.21 -17.70
N GLY A 24 15.57 28.42 -18.79
CA GLY A 24 15.58 26.96 -18.73
C GLY A 24 14.33 26.38 -18.06
N ILE A 25 13.24 27.14 -18.02
CA ILE A 25 11.93 26.71 -17.51
C ILE A 25 11.21 26.02 -18.67
N ASP A 26 11.81 24.95 -19.16
CA ASP A 26 11.11 24.05 -20.03
C ASP A 26 10.24 23.12 -19.18
N VAL A 27 9.18 22.63 -19.79
CA VAL A 27 8.38 21.45 -19.38
C VAL A 27 9.28 20.24 -18.99
N LEU A 28 10.57 20.29 -19.32
CA LEU A 28 11.66 19.38 -18.98
C LEU A 28 11.98 19.25 -17.48
N GLY A 29 11.65 20.23 -16.65
CA GLY A 29 11.86 20.10 -15.19
C GLY A 29 10.97 19.02 -14.57
N VAL A 30 9.71 18.94 -15.02
CA VAL A 30 8.71 18.01 -14.46
C VAL A 30 8.93 16.59 -15.00
N LYS A 31 9.18 16.44 -16.31
CA LYS A 31 9.42 15.12 -16.93
C LYS A 31 10.66 14.42 -16.38
N ALA A 32 11.77 15.15 -16.25
CA ALA A 32 13.00 14.58 -15.68
C ALA A 32 12.84 14.18 -14.20
N ILE A 33 12.02 14.92 -13.45
CA ILE A 33 11.66 14.58 -12.07
C ILE A 33 10.78 13.33 -12.02
N GLU A 34 9.77 13.22 -12.88
CA GLU A 34 8.88 12.05 -12.96
C GLU A 34 9.64 10.77 -13.34
N GLU A 35 10.53 10.83 -14.33
CA GLU A 35 11.37 9.69 -14.74
C GLU A 35 12.29 9.26 -13.59
N ARG A 36 12.92 10.23 -12.90
CA ARG A 36 13.77 9.97 -11.74
C ARG A 36 12.99 9.33 -10.59
N TRP A 37 11.79 9.82 -10.29
CA TRP A 37 10.94 9.24 -9.24
C TRP A 37 10.47 7.83 -9.60
N THR A 38 10.13 7.60 -10.87
CA THR A 38 9.74 6.28 -11.38
C THR A 38 10.89 5.30 -11.21
N GLY A 39 12.11 5.68 -11.61
CA GLY A 39 13.29 4.82 -11.46
C GLY A 39 13.61 4.47 -10.00
N ILE A 40 13.48 5.42 -9.08
CA ILE A 40 13.66 5.15 -7.64
C ILE A 40 12.60 4.16 -7.14
N LYS A 41 11.33 4.38 -7.50
CA LYS A 41 10.22 3.53 -7.09
C LYS A 41 10.41 2.09 -7.60
N GLU A 42 10.74 1.93 -8.87
CA GLU A 42 10.99 0.62 -9.48
C GLU A 42 12.19 -0.09 -8.84
N GLY A 43 13.29 0.63 -8.58
CA GLY A 43 14.45 0.06 -7.89
C GLY A 43 14.12 -0.42 -6.48
N MET A 44 13.38 0.37 -5.70
CA MET A 44 12.97 -0.01 -4.34
C MET A 44 11.97 -1.17 -4.34
N CYS A 45 10.98 -1.15 -5.23
CA CYS A 45 10.02 -2.24 -5.39
C CYS A 45 10.72 -3.53 -5.84
N GLY A 46 11.58 -3.47 -6.86
CA GLY A 46 12.32 -4.62 -7.38
C GLY A 46 13.27 -5.24 -6.35
N ALA A 47 13.99 -4.41 -5.58
CA ALA A 47 14.83 -4.91 -4.48
C ALA A 47 14.00 -5.57 -3.38
N SER A 48 12.84 -4.98 -3.04
CA SER A 48 11.92 -5.55 -2.05
C SER A 48 11.32 -6.87 -2.51
N ASP A 49 10.89 -6.96 -3.78
CA ASP A 49 10.36 -8.18 -4.36
C ASP A 49 11.42 -9.28 -4.44
N HIS A 50 12.67 -8.93 -4.74
CA HIS A 50 13.77 -9.89 -4.79
C HIS A 50 14.17 -10.42 -3.40
N VAL A 51 14.24 -9.54 -2.39
CA VAL A 51 14.71 -9.89 -1.04
C VAL A 51 13.60 -10.47 -0.19
N LEU A 52 12.43 -9.84 -0.18
CA LEU A 52 11.32 -10.19 0.71
C LEU A 52 10.27 -11.07 0.02
N GLY A 53 10.12 -10.94 -1.31
CA GLY A 53 9.06 -11.59 -2.05
C GLY A 53 7.67 -11.03 -1.74
N PHE A 54 6.68 -11.45 -2.52
CA PHE A 54 5.29 -11.09 -2.26
C PHE A 54 4.69 -11.88 -1.10
N LYS A 55 3.88 -11.22 -0.27
CA LYS A 55 3.09 -11.88 0.77
C LYS A 55 2.10 -12.85 0.11
N ASN A 56 2.47 -14.12 0.06
CA ASN A 56 1.59 -15.17 -0.41
C ASN A 56 0.46 -15.38 0.61
N ARG A 57 -0.78 -15.10 0.19
CA ARG A 57 -2.00 -15.45 0.93
C ARG A 57 -2.32 -16.95 0.87
N SER A 58 -1.46 -17.76 0.26
CA SER A 58 -1.54 -19.22 0.35
C SER A 58 -1.66 -19.55 1.82
N GLN A 59 -2.89 -19.88 2.21
CA GLN A 59 -3.34 -20.03 3.56
C GLN A 59 -2.27 -20.81 4.32
N LEU A 60 -1.66 -20.18 5.31
CA LEU A 60 -0.68 -20.82 6.19
C LEU A 60 -1.22 -22.21 6.46
N ARG A 61 -0.56 -23.28 5.99
CA ARG A 61 -1.13 -24.65 5.98
C ARG A 61 -1.60 -25.09 7.38
N TRP A 62 -1.04 -24.48 8.42
CA TRP A 62 -1.36 -24.70 9.82
C TRP A 62 -2.61 -23.93 10.32
N ILE A 63 -3.10 -22.93 9.58
CA ILE A 63 -4.37 -22.23 9.81
C ILE A 63 -5.38 -22.66 8.74
N THR A 64 -5.95 -23.85 8.89
CA THR A 64 -7.06 -24.31 8.05
C THR A 64 -8.36 -23.57 8.44
N GLY A 65 -9.35 -23.49 7.54
CA GLY A 65 -10.67 -22.92 7.87
C GLY A 65 -11.32 -23.63 9.07
N ASP A 66 -11.11 -24.94 9.18
CA ASP A 66 -11.58 -25.75 10.31
C ASP A 66 -10.90 -25.37 11.64
N SER A 67 -9.59 -25.06 11.64
CA SER A 67 -8.90 -24.64 12.86
C SER A 67 -9.37 -23.26 13.34
N LEU A 68 -9.67 -22.35 12.41
CA LEU A 68 -10.29 -21.06 12.73
C LEU A 68 -11.68 -21.24 13.32
N LYS A 69 -12.51 -22.11 12.74
CA LYS A 69 -13.84 -22.42 13.25
C LYS A 69 -13.79 -23.01 14.66
N LYS A 70 -12.90 -23.98 14.92
CA LYS A 70 -12.69 -24.54 16.27
C LYS A 70 -12.24 -23.45 17.26
N ALA A 71 -11.36 -22.54 16.85
CA ALA A 71 -10.91 -21.44 17.71
C ALA A 71 -12.05 -20.49 18.09
N GLU A 72 -12.93 -20.18 17.14
CA GLU A 72 -14.09 -19.31 17.37
C GLU A 72 -15.16 -19.96 18.25
N GLU A 73 -15.40 -21.26 18.09
CA GLU A 73 -16.26 -22.04 18.99
C GLU A 73 -15.74 -22.03 20.44
N ARG A 74 -14.43 -22.25 20.63
CA ARG A 74 -13.79 -22.18 21.95
C ARG A 74 -13.86 -20.78 22.56
N LYS A 75 -13.74 -19.72 21.74
CA LYS A 75 -13.89 -18.33 22.20
C LYS A 75 -15.28 -18.09 22.80
N LYS A 76 -16.34 -18.51 22.11
CA LYS A 76 -17.73 -18.40 22.59
C LYS A 76 -17.97 -19.16 23.91
N ILE A 77 -17.38 -20.36 24.05
CA ILE A 77 -17.48 -21.13 25.31
C ILE A 77 -16.74 -20.41 26.45
N LYS A 78 -15.58 -19.81 26.16
CA LYS A 78 -14.78 -19.09 27.16
C LYS A 78 -15.47 -17.82 27.63
N GLU A 79 -16.14 -17.08 26.74
CA GLU A 79 -17.01 -15.96 27.09
C GLU A 79 -18.13 -16.39 28.04
N LYS A 80 -18.80 -17.52 27.75
CA LYS A 80 -19.84 -18.09 28.64
C LYS A 80 -19.28 -18.48 30.01
N ILE A 81 -18.08 -19.05 30.09
CA ILE A 81 -17.41 -19.38 31.36
C ILE A 81 -17.16 -18.13 32.18
N ASN A 82 -16.65 -17.06 31.55
CA ASN A 82 -16.34 -15.80 32.22
C ASN A 82 -17.60 -15.07 32.70
N ALA A 83 -18.70 -15.13 31.95
CA ALA A 83 -19.98 -14.53 32.31
C ALA A 83 -20.75 -15.32 33.39
N THR A 84 -20.49 -16.62 33.53
CA THR A 84 -21.24 -17.49 34.45
C THR A 84 -20.69 -17.40 35.87
N ARG A 85 -21.54 -17.10 36.87
CA ARG A 85 -21.13 -17.06 38.29
C ARG A 85 -21.11 -18.43 38.98
N SER A 86 -21.98 -19.36 38.58
CA SER A 86 -22.11 -20.69 39.21
C SER A 86 -20.99 -21.66 38.82
N GLU A 87 -20.30 -22.23 39.82
CA GLU A 87 -19.17 -23.12 39.58
C GLU A 87 -19.58 -24.46 38.94
N ARG A 88 -20.77 -24.98 39.25
CA ARG A 88 -21.32 -26.18 38.59
C ARG A 88 -21.46 -25.96 37.08
N ARG A 89 -22.00 -24.82 36.66
CA ARG A 89 -22.16 -24.47 35.24
C ARG A 89 -20.82 -24.19 34.57
N LYS A 90 -19.88 -23.52 35.24
CA LYS A 90 -18.50 -23.40 34.75
C LYS A 90 -17.85 -24.77 34.53
N GLY A 91 -18.06 -25.71 35.45
CA GLY A 91 -17.56 -27.09 35.33
C GLY A 91 -18.06 -27.80 34.07
N MET A 92 -19.34 -27.65 33.73
CA MET A 92 -19.90 -28.20 32.49
C MET A 92 -19.29 -27.51 31.25
N LEU A 93 -19.25 -26.18 31.22
CA LEU A 93 -18.68 -25.42 30.10
C LEU A 93 -17.18 -25.69 29.90
N ARG A 94 -16.42 -25.96 30.97
CA ARG A 94 -15.00 -26.37 30.89
C ARG A 94 -14.85 -27.75 30.25
N LYS A 95 -15.82 -28.66 30.40
CA LYS A 95 -15.84 -29.95 29.69
C LYS A 95 -16.10 -29.72 28.20
N ASP A 96 -17.08 -28.88 27.87
CA ASP A 96 -17.39 -28.53 26.48
C ASP A 96 -16.21 -27.86 25.78
N TYR A 97 -15.51 -26.94 26.47
CA TYR A 97 -14.29 -26.30 25.96
C TYR A 97 -13.21 -27.33 25.60
N ARG A 98 -13.02 -28.33 26.47
CA ARG A 98 -12.02 -29.39 26.27
C ARG A 98 -12.40 -30.36 25.16
N ALA A 99 -13.68 -30.63 24.97
CA ALA A 99 -14.17 -31.48 23.89
C ALA A 99 -13.91 -30.88 22.50
N LYS A 100 -13.90 -29.54 22.38
CA LYS A 100 -13.63 -28.80 21.14
C LYS A 100 -12.15 -28.71 20.75
N ASP A 101 -11.26 -29.19 21.61
CA ASP A 101 -9.81 -29.19 21.38
C ASP A 101 -9.32 -30.44 20.64
N LYS A 102 -10.10 -31.53 20.68
CA LYS A 102 -9.92 -32.71 19.82
C LYS A 102 -10.44 -32.44 18.40
#